data_AF-A0A286A1X2-F1
#
_entry.id   AF-A0A286A1X2-F1
#
_cell.length_a   1.000
_cell.length_b   1.000
_cell.length_c   1.000
_cell.angle_alpha   90.00
_cell.angle_beta   90.00
_cell.angle_gamma   90.00
#
_symmetry.space_group_name_H-M   'P 1'
#
loop_
_entity.id
_entity.type
_entity.pdbx_description
1 polymer ?
#
loop_
_entity_poly.entity_id
_entity_poly.type
_entity_poly.pdbx_seq_one_letter_code
_entity_poly.pdbx_strand_id
1 'polypeptide(L)' 'MKIIELAQSLGISRQLAYRHIARGMPTENLELAKEWRKRNLDITQTKQWRIDGNKGIKYSMNKTNRDNKGINNVG' A
#
# COMPACT_ATOMS: atom_id res chain seq x y z
N MET A 1 3.09 24.79 -12.13
CA MET A 1 4.05 23.68 -11.91
C MET A 1 3.53 22.42 -12.58
N LYS A 2 4.36 21.57 -13.19
CA LYS A 2 3.85 20.29 -13.72
C LYS A 2 3.52 19.35 -12.56
N ILE A 3 2.46 18.54 -12.69
CA ILE A 3 2.02 17.60 -11.63
C ILE A 3 3.13 16.61 -11.24
N ILE A 4 3.98 16.24 -12.20
CA ILE A 4 5.12 15.35 -12.00
C ILE A 4 6.17 15.99 -11.09
N GLU A 5 6.52 17.25 -11.34
CA GLU A 5 7.46 18.02 -10.52
C GLU A 5 6.90 18.19 -9.10
N LEU A 6 5.60 18.47 -8.99
CA LEU A 6 4.92 18.60 -7.69
C LEU A 6 4.96 17.30 -6.89
N ALA A 7 4.71 16.18 -7.55
CA ALA A 7 4.78 14.87 -6.93
C ALA A 7 6.21 14.55 -6.44
N GLN A 8 7.23 14.88 -7.24
CA GLN A 8 8.63 14.72 -6.87
C GLN A 8 9.00 15.59 -5.67
N SER A 9 8.64 16.88 -5.67
CA SER A 9 8.90 17.79 -4.55
C SER A 9 8.15 17.39 -3.26
N LEU A 10 6.98 16.77 -3.39
CA LEU A 10 6.20 16.24 -2.26
C LEU A 10 6.64 14.84 -1.81
N GLY A 11 7.55 14.18 -2.53
CA GLY A 11 7.99 12.81 -2.25
C GLY A 11 6.86 11.78 -2.37
N ILE A 12 5.97 11.94 -3.34
CA ILE A 12 4.83 11.03 -3.59
C ILE A 12 4.80 10.49 -5.01
N SER A 13 4.08 9.39 -5.19
CA SER A 13 3.78 8.89 -6.53
C SER A 13 2.89 9.87 -7.29
N ARG A 14 3.08 9.92 -8.61
CA ARG A 14 2.27 10.70 -9.54
C ARG A 14 0.77 10.40 -9.39
N GLN A 15 0.41 9.13 -9.23
CA GLN A 15 -0.99 8.71 -9.03
C GLN A 15 -1.58 9.25 -7.73
N LEU A 16 -0.80 9.30 -6.65
CA LEU A 16 -1.25 9.88 -5.39
C LEU A 16 -1.46 11.40 -5.52
N ALA A 17 -0.59 12.09 -6.26
CA ALA A 17 -0.77 13.51 -6.56
C ALA A 17 -2.10 13.78 -7.29
N TYR A 18 -2.45 13.00 -8.32
CA TYR A 18 -3.75 13.13 -9.00
C TYR A 18 -4.94 12.90 -8.06
N ARG A 19 -4.86 11.92 -7.15
CA ARG A 19 -5.91 11.70 -6.15
C ARG A 19 -6.05 12.89 -5.19
N HIS A 20 -4.96 13.52 -4.80
CA HIS A 20 -5.00 14.73 -3.99
C HIS A 20 -5.60 15.92 -4.77
N ILE A 21 -5.27 16.08 -6.05
CA ILE A 21 -5.86 17.11 -6.92
C ILE A 21 -7.37 16.91 -7.06
N ALA A 22 -7.83 15.68 -7.28
CA ALA A 22 -9.26 15.35 -7.34
C ALA A 22 -10.01 15.67 -6.03
N ARG A 23 -9.29 15.74 -4.90
CA ARG A 23 -9.81 16.14 -3.58
C ARG A 23 -9.69 17.65 -3.31
N GLY A 24 -9.14 18.43 -4.25
CA GLY A 24 -8.97 19.88 -4.11
C GLY A 24 -7.60 20.34 -3.62
N MET A 25 -6.54 19.53 -3.77
CA MET A 25 -5.18 19.98 -3.45
C MET A 25 -4.72 21.11 -4.39
N PRO A 26 -4.23 22.25 -3.86
CA PRO A 26 -3.70 23.33 -4.68
C PRO A 26 -2.43 22.88 -5.41
N THR A 27 -2.28 23.28 -6.68
CA THR A 27 -1.15 22.88 -7.55
C THR A 27 -0.25 24.04 -7.93
N GLU A 28 -0.63 25.27 -7.56
CA GLU A 28 0.07 26.49 -7.94
C GLU A 28 1.31 26.75 -7.07
N ASN A 29 1.26 26.35 -5.80
CA ASN A 29 2.34 26.55 -4.84
C ASN A 29 2.63 25.27 -4.06
N LEU A 30 3.91 24.91 -3.96
CA LEU A 30 4.41 23.76 -3.22
C LEU A 30 4.08 23.84 -1.73
N GLU A 31 4.20 25.03 -1.12
CA GLU A 31 3.93 25.21 0.31
C GLU A 31 2.45 24.99 0.64
N LEU A 32 1.55 25.55 -0.19
CA LEU A 32 0.11 25.31 -0.06
C LEU A 32 -0.23 23.83 -0.23
N ALA A 33 0.42 23.13 -1.16
CA ALA A 33 0.22 21.69 -1.36
C ALA A 33 0.68 20.88 -0.14
N LYS A 34 1.81 21.25 0.49
CA LYS A 34 2.30 20.63 1.73
C LYS A 34 1.32 20.83 2.89
N GLU A 35 0.83 22.05 3.08
CA GLU A 35 -0.14 22.36 4.13
C GLU A 35 -1.47 21.65 3.91
N TRP A 36 -1.98 21.66 2.68
CA TRP A 36 -3.20 20.93 2.33
C TRP A 36 -3.03 19.44 2.63
N ARG A 37 -1.89 18.85 2.26
CA ARG A 37 -1.62 17.44 2.51
C ARG A 37 -1.52 17.12 4.00
N LYS A 38 -0.91 17.99 4.82
CA LYS A 38 -0.87 17.80 6.28
C LYS A 38 -2.27 17.81 6.88
N ARG A 39 -3.15 18.72 6.42
CA ARG A 39 -4.54 18.83 6.90
C ARG A 39 -5.45 17.70 6.42
N ASN A 40 -5.22 17.20 5.21
CA ASN A 40 -6.04 16.18 4.55
C ASN A 40 -5.40 14.78 4.59
N LEU A 41 -4.35 14.59 5.39
CA LEU A 41 -3.76 13.27 5.59
C LEU A 41 -4.72 12.43 6.41
N ASP A 42 -5.25 11.37 5.80
CA ASP A 42 -6.05 10.41 6.53
C ASP A 42 -5.17 9.62 7.50
N ILE A 43 -5.21 10.02 8.77
CA ILE A 43 -4.44 9.40 9.85
C ILE A 43 -4.71 7.90 9.96
N THR A 44 -5.92 7.43 9.63
CA THR A 44 -6.30 6.00 9.72
C THR A 44 -5.62 5.13 8.67
N GLN A 45 -5.11 5.75 7.59
CA GLN A 45 -4.37 5.10 6.52
C GLN A 45 -2.85 5.19 6.73
N THR A 46 -2.40 5.87 7.79
CA THR A 46 -0.97 5.90 8.16
C THR A 46 -0.57 4.59 8.84
N LYS A 47 0.69 4.18 8.67
CA LYS A 47 1.22 2.92 9.24
C LYS A 47 0.96 2.79 10.75
N GLN A 48 0.96 3.92 11.48
CA GLN A 48 0.79 3.95 12.93
C GLN A 48 -0.63 3.59 13.40
N TRP A 49 -1.64 3.86 12.58
CA TRP A 49 -3.06 3.70 12.94
C TRP A 49 -3.81 2.74 12.02
N ARG A 50 -3.11 1.90 11.26
CA ARG A 50 -3.76 0.77 10.58
C ARG A 50 -4.41 -0.12 11.65
N ILE A 51 -5.74 -0.06 11.75
CA ILE A 51 -6.56 -0.82 12.71
C ILE A 51 -6.49 -2.33 12.45
N ASP A 52 -5.97 -2.75 11.31
CA ASP A 52 -5.65 -4.13 10.99
C ASP A 52 -4.27 -4.18 10.35
N GLY A 53 -3.30 -4.75 11.07
CA GLY A 53 -2.13 -5.31 10.42
C GLY A 53 -2.58 -6.60 9.75
N ASN A 54 -2.87 -6.53 8.44
CA ASN A 54 -3.34 -7.63 7.58
C ASN A 54 -3.15 -8.98 8.27
N LYS A 55 -4.15 -9.42 9.02
CA LYS A 55 -4.21 -10.78 9.57
C LYS A 55 -4.47 -11.69 8.38
N GLY A 56 -3.50 -11.79 7.48
CA GLY A 56 -3.57 -12.66 6.32
C GLY A 56 -4.08 -13.99 6.85
N ILE A 57 -5.27 -14.38 6.39
CA ILE A 57 -5.89 -15.62 6.82
C ILE A 57 -4.86 -16.70 6.49
N LYS A 58 -4.21 -17.23 7.54
CA LYS A 58 -3.33 -18.37 7.39
C LYS A 58 -4.26 -19.52 7.08
N TYR A 59 -4.53 -19.77 5.81
CA TYR A 59 -5.10 -21.04 5.40
C TYR A 59 -4.14 -22.11 5.93
N SER A 60 -4.53 -22.80 7.01
CA SER A 60 -3.81 -23.98 7.45
C SER A 60 -3.98 -24.99 6.32
N MET A 61 -2.98 -25.11 5.44
CA MET A 61 -2.89 -26.27 4.57
C MET A 61 -2.83 -27.47 5.50
N ASN A 62 -3.95 -28.17 5.64
CA ASN A 62 -3.92 -29.53 6.15
C ASN A 62 -3.03 -30.31 5.18
N LYS A 63 -1.78 -30.56 5.58
CA LYS A 63 -0.90 -31.49 4.87
C LYS A 63 -1.63 -32.83 4.83
N THR A 64 -2.25 -33.14 3.70
CA THR A 64 -2.68 -34.51 3.43
C THR A 64 -1.43 -35.37 3.44
N ASN A 65 -1.36 -36.32 4.39
CA ASN A 65 -0.33 -37.36 4.44
C ASN A 65 -0.19 -37.99 3.06
N ARG A 66 0.85 -37.62 2.34
CA ARG A 66 1.28 -38.26 1.08
C ARG A 66 2.66 -38.87 1.31
N ASP A 67 2.79 -39.60 2.41
CA ASP A 67 3.95 -40.45 2.68
C ASP A 67 3.45 -41.88 2.91
N ASN A 68 4.11 -42.81 2.23
CA ASN A 68 4.03 -44.28 2.32
C ASN A 68 2.99 -45.00 1.44
N LYS A 69 3.36 -45.22 0.17
CA LYS A 69 3.25 -46.58 -0.40
C LYS A 69 4.61 -46.99 -0.97
N GLY A 70 5.12 -48.05 -0.37
CA GLY A 70 6.50 -48.51 -0.49
C GLY A 70 6.88 -48.94 -1.89
N ILE A 71 8.14 -48.64 -2.18
CA ILE A 71 9.00 -49.32 -3.14
C ILE A 71 9.02 -50.80 -2.77
N ASN A 72 8.75 -51.69 -3.73
CA ASN A 72 9.28 -53.06 -3.75
C ASN A 72 9.33 -53.54 -5.20
N ASN A 73 10.50 -53.39 -5.82
CA ASN A 73 10.91 -54.00 -7.09
C ASN A 73 12.17 -54.80 -6.76
N VAL A 74 12.08 -56.13 -6.61
CA VAL A 74 13.24 -57.03 -6.73
C VAL A 74 12.76 -58.46 -7.02
N GLY A 75 13.31 -59.07 -8.07
CA GLY A 75 13.42 -60.53 -8.24
C GLY A 75 12.41 -61.16 -9.18
#